data_AF-A0A087L0F0-F1
#
_entry.id   AF-A0A087L0F0-F1
#
_cell.length_a   1.000
_cell.length_b   1.000
_cell.length_c   1.000
_cell.angle_alpha   90.00
_cell.angle_beta   90.00
_cell.angle_gamma   90.00
#
_symmetry.space_group_name_H-M   'P 1'
#
loop_
_entity.id
_entity.type
_entity.pdbx_description
1 polymer ?
#
loop_
_entity_poly.entity_id
_entity_poly.type
_entity_poly.pdbx_seq_one_letter_code
_entity_poly.pdbx_strand_id
1 'polypeptide(L)' 'MQLTDVQCRVEQAQAVIGIWLETCTAEDKELIKLVGALSSLLDDVPEAIEGYINSKVAEGTK' A
#
# COMPACT_ATOMS: atom_id res chain seq x y z
N MET A 1 11.20 13.77 3.95
CA MET A 1 10.04 12.98 3.46
C MET A 1 9.08 12.87 4.63
N GLN A 2 7.86 13.38 4.48
CA GLN A 2 6.82 13.34 5.52
C GLN A 2 6.11 11.98 5.50
N LEU A 3 5.50 11.58 6.62
CA LEU A 3 4.72 10.33 6.69
C LEU A 3 3.54 10.32 5.69
N THR A 4 2.94 11.49 5.43
CA THR A 4 1.93 11.66 4.39
C THR A 4 2.46 11.37 2.98
N ASP A 5 3.71 11.75 2.70
CA ASP A 5 4.36 11.44 1.42
C ASP A 5 4.62 9.93 1.30
N VAL A 6 4.95 9.26 2.41
CA VAL A 6 5.13 7.79 2.46
C VAL A 6 3.81 7.11 2.16
N GLN A 7 2.72 7.50 2.83
CA GLN A 7 1.39 6.95 2.64
C GLN A 7 0.95 7.04 1.17
N CYS A 8 1.02 8.24 0.58
CA CYS A 8 0.62 8.47 -0.80
C CYS A 8 1.43 7.60 -1.78
N ARG A 9 2.72 7.38 -1.51
CA ARG A 9 3.56 6.50 -2.35
C ARG A 9 3.18 5.03 -2.22
N VAL A 10 2.75 4.57 -1.05
CA VAL A 10 2.26 3.20 -0.85
C VAL A 10 0.95 3.00 -1.61
N GLU A 11 0.01 3.94 -1.48
CA GLU A 11 -1.26 3.93 -2.23
C GLU A 11 -1.03 3.92 -3.74
N GLN A 12 -0.10 4.74 -4.24
CA GLN A 12 0.30 4.73 -5.65
C GLN A 12 0.91 3.39 -6.07
N ALA A 13 1.75 2.79 -5.24
CA ALA A 13 2.34 1.49 -5.54
C ALA A 13 1.27 0.40 -5.62
N GLN A 14 0.31 0.37 -4.69
CA GLN A 14 -0.82 -0.55 -4.72
C GLN A 14 -1.67 -0.37 -5.99
N ALA A 15 -1.92 0.88 -6.42
CA ALA A 15 -2.63 1.15 -7.67
C ALA A 15 -1.89 0.60 -8.89
N VAL A 16 -0.56 0.79 -8.96
CA VAL A 16 0.27 0.24 -10.06
C VAL A 16 0.27 -1.29 -10.05
N ILE A 17 0.35 -1.90 -8.86
CA ILE A 17 0.30 -3.36 -8.68
C ILE A 17 -1.07 -3.91 -9.13
N GLY A 18 -2.16 -3.22 -8.82
CA GLY A 18 -3.50 -3.58 -9.29
C GLY A 18 -3.58 -3.61 -10.81
N ILE A 19 -3.12 -2.54 -11.48
CA ILE A 19 -3.07 -2.48 -12.95
C ILE A 19 -2.18 -3.60 -13.49
N TRP A 20 -1.03 -3.86 -12.87
CA TRP A 20 -0.13 -4.94 -13.30
C TRP A 20 -0.84 -6.31 -13.24
N LEU A 21 -1.59 -6.58 -12.17
CA LEU A 21 -2.35 -7.81 -12.04
C LEU A 21 -3.44 -7.94 -13.12
N GLU A 22 -4.12 -6.83 -13.47
CA GLU A 22 -5.11 -6.79 -14.55
C GLU A 22 -4.51 -7.07 -15.94
N THR A 23 -3.23 -6.74 -16.15
CA THR A 23 -2.54 -6.98 -17.43
C THR A 23 -1.98 -8.39 -17.58
N CYS A 24 -1.95 -9.19 -16.50
CA CYS A 24 -1.42 -10.55 -16.54
C CYS A 24 -2.37 -11.51 -17.27
N THR A 25 -1.80 -12.52 -17.93
CA THR A 25 -2.56 -13.57 -18.62
C THR A 25 -2.56 -14.87 -17.82
N ALA A 26 -3.40 -15.83 -18.22
CA ALA A 26 -3.48 -17.14 -17.57
C ALA A 26 -2.18 -17.98 -17.64
N GLU A 27 -1.25 -17.60 -18.51
CA GLU A 27 0.09 -18.20 -18.63
C GLU A 27 1.05 -17.65 -17.57
N ASP A 28 0.78 -16.47 -17.01
CA ASP A 28 1.60 -15.74 -16.05
C ASP A 28 1.35 -16.18 -14.58
N LYS A 29 1.06 -17.47 -14.34
CA LYS A 29 0.58 -17.95 -13.03
C LYS A 29 1.49 -17.60 -11.86
N GLU A 30 2.80 -17.76 -12.03
CA GLU A 30 3.77 -17.44 -10.98
C GLU A 30 3.92 -15.93 -10.78
N LEU A 31 3.82 -15.15 -11.86
CA LEU A 31 3.84 -13.69 -11.77
C LEU A 31 2.61 -13.17 -11.03
N ILE A 32 1.41 -13.66 -11.37
CA ILE A 32 0.16 -13.31 -10.68
C ILE A 32 0.26 -13.61 -9.18
N LYS A 33 0.84 -14.76 -8.80
CA LYS A 33 1.06 -15.10 -7.38
C LYS A 33 2.01 -14.13 -6.69
N LEU A 34 3.11 -13.77 -7.34
CA LEU A 34 4.09 -12.83 -6.78
C LEU A 34 3.52 -11.41 -6.65
N VAL A 35 2.81 -10.92 -7.66
CA VAL A 35 2.15 -9.61 -7.65
C VAL A 35 1.03 -9.58 -6.60
N GLY A 36 0.24 -10.65 -6.48
CA GLY A 36 -0.78 -10.80 -5.43
C GLY A 36 -0.16 -10.82 -4.04
N ALA A 37 0.93 -11.56 -3.84
CA ALA A 37 1.67 -11.56 -2.57
C ALA A 37 2.23 -10.18 -2.24
N LEU A 38 2.75 -9.44 -3.23
CA LEU A 38 3.21 -8.07 -3.05
C LEU A 38 2.08 -7.13 -2.64
N SER A 39 0.89 -7.26 -3.25
CA SER A 39 -0.31 -6.52 -2.84
C SER A 39 -0.63 -6.80 -1.37
N SER A 40 -0.70 -8.07 -0.97
CA SER A 40 -1.02 -8.45 0.41
C SER A 40 0.03 -8.02 1.45
N LEU A 41 1.29 -7.82 1.05
CA LEU A 41 2.31 -7.26 1.94
C LEU A 41 2.14 -5.76 2.18
N LEU A 42 1.48 -5.07 1.25
CA LEU A 42 1.20 -3.64 1.33
C LEU A 42 -0.18 -3.33 1.88
N ASP A 43 -1.06 -4.35 1.98
CA ASP A 43 -2.36 -4.23 2.62
C ASP A 43 -2.21 -3.69 4.06
N ASP A 44 -3.15 -2.84 4.45
CA ASP A 44 -3.22 -2.17 5.76
C ASP A 44 -2.07 -1.22 6.11
N VAL A 45 -1.05 -1.07 5.25
CA VAL A 45 0.08 -0.15 5.48
C VAL A 45 -0.35 1.32 5.44
N PRO A 46 -1.13 1.80 4.45
CA PRO A 46 -1.66 3.17 4.45
C PRO A 46 -2.48 3.48 5.71
N GLU A 47 -3.35 2.56 6.12
CA GLU A 47 -4.23 2.66 7.29
C GLU A 47 -3.41 2.69 8.59
N ALA A 48 -2.34 1.90 8.68
CA ALA A 48 -1.43 1.95 9.82
C ALA A 48 -0.67 3.28 9.90
N ILE A 49 -0.30 3.86 8.76
CA ILE A 49 0.33 5.19 8.70
C ILE A 49 -0.67 6.27 9.15
N GLU A 50 -1.91 6.23 8.64
CA GLU A 50 -2.97 7.16 9.03
C GLU A 50 -3.26 7.07 10.53
N GLY A 51 -3.40 5.85 11.06
CA GLY A 51 -3.60 5.60 12.49
C GLY A 51 -2.47 6.17 13.35
N TYR A 52 -1.21 6.01 12.91
CA TYR A 52 -0.06 6.62 13.57
C TYR A 52 -0.13 8.15 13.56
N ILE A 53 -0.39 8.78 12.40
CA ILE A 53 -0.52 10.23 12.28
C ILE A 53 -1.60 10.75 13.23
N ASN A 54 -2.79 10.14 13.20
CA ASN A 54 -3.93 10.52 14.03
C ASN A 54 -3.64 10.38 15.52
N SER A 55 -2.93 9.32 15.93
CA SER A 55 -2.48 9.16 17.32
C SER A 55 -1.54 10.27 17.78
N LYS A 56 -0.65 10.73 16.90
CA LYS A 56 0.31 11.81 17.22
C LYS A 56 -0.35 13.18 17.29
N VAL A 57 -1.38 13.42 16.49
CA VAL A 57 -2.21 14.62 16.60
C VAL A 57 -2.93 14.67 17.96
N ALA A 58 -3.45 13.53 18.43
CA ALA A 58 -4.13 13.44 19.73
C ALA A 58 -3.19 13.69 20.93
N GLU A 59 -1.92 13.27 20.84
CA GLU A 59 -0.92 13.50 21.90
C GLU A 59 -0.45 14.97 22.01
N GLY A 60 -0.53 15.74 20.93
CA GLY A 60 -0.11 17.15 20.89
C GLY A 60 -1.15 18.17 21.38
N THR A 61 -2.33 17.72 21.83
CA THR A 61 -3.44 18.60 22.26
C THR A 61 -3.49 18.79 23.79
N LYS A 62 -2.36 18.64 24.50
CA LYS A 62 -2.24 18.89 25.94
C LYS A 62 -1.21 19.96 26.25
#